data_AF-B8MGC1-F1
#
_entry.id   AF-B8MGC1-F1
#
_cell.length_a   1.000
_cell.length_b   1.000
_cell.length_c   1.000
_cell.angle_alpha   90.00
_cell.angle_beta   90.00
_cell.angle_gamma   90.00
#
_symmetry.space_group_name_H-M   'P 1'
#
loop_
_entity.id
_entity.type
_entity.pdbx_description
1 polymer ?
#
loop_
_entity_poly.entity_id
_entity_poly.type
_entity_poly.pdbx_seq_one_letter_code
_entity_poly.pdbx_strand_id
1 'polypeptide(L)'
;MAKFLTILGATGNQGGSIAKYVVSDPVLSKEYSVRAVTRDTQKPAAQALAALGMEVVKGDIDDIDSIKATFKGAHTVFAITTTVYDEQLKAREVRQGKALADAAIEAGYIRSLPIKSSFFAPSSFMQNYDRMVQPHHSGDGTFAITNVVRPDTKLPHIDIEGDTGKFVGAILAEPDKFEDFYSFEDVAQMLTRLTGKTVKYYQVPVELFKGFLPPHGAQCMAEMMLYSEDPGYYGSDSKEKVDWTVSVARGKLTTLEEYFAKHMPPALD
;
A
#
# COMPACT_ATOMS: atom_id res chain seq x y z
N MET A 1 9.63 -19.82 21.41
CA MET A 1 8.42 -19.89 20.56
C MET A 1 8.61 -18.89 19.44
N ALA A 2 8.05 -19.14 18.25
CA ALA A 2 7.99 -18.12 17.21
C ALA A 2 7.09 -16.96 17.64
N LYS A 3 7.36 -15.77 17.10
CA LYS A 3 6.60 -14.53 17.32
C LYS A 3 5.41 -14.50 16.37
N PHE A 4 4.18 -14.34 16.87
CA PHE A 4 3.05 -14.17 15.95
C PHE A 4 3.04 -12.76 15.34
N LEU A 5 3.20 -12.69 14.01
CA LEU A 5 2.91 -11.51 13.21
C LEU A 5 1.46 -11.60 12.74
N THR A 6 0.59 -10.76 13.29
CA THR A 6 -0.83 -10.70 12.91
C THR A 6 -1.04 -9.62 11.86
N ILE A 7 -1.54 -10.00 10.68
CA ILE A 7 -1.66 -9.12 9.52
C ILE A 7 -3.13 -8.86 9.23
N LEU A 8 -3.58 -7.63 9.43
CA LEU A 8 -4.89 -7.17 8.95
C LEU A 8 -4.85 -6.95 7.43
N GLY A 9 -5.98 -7.20 6.76
CA GLY A 9 -6.07 -7.07 5.31
C GLY A 9 -5.17 -8.06 4.54
N ALA A 10 -4.88 -9.24 5.11
CA ALA A 10 -3.90 -10.18 4.57
C ALA A 10 -4.22 -10.73 3.16
N THR A 11 -5.48 -10.65 2.72
CA THR A 11 -5.89 -11.02 1.34
C THR A 11 -5.89 -9.84 0.36
N GLY A 12 -5.55 -8.64 0.82
CA GLY A 12 -5.35 -7.44 -0.02
C GLY A 12 -3.85 -7.20 -0.28
N ASN A 13 -3.56 -6.22 -1.12
CA ASN A 13 -2.24 -6.03 -1.73
C ASN A 13 -1.09 -5.93 -0.71
N GLN A 14 -1.17 -4.96 0.21
CA GLN A 14 -0.16 -4.75 1.27
C GLN A 14 -0.02 -5.97 2.18
N GLY A 15 -1.11 -6.39 2.83
CA GLY A 15 -1.09 -7.50 3.78
C GLY A 15 -0.63 -8.83 3.15
N GLY A 16 -1.05 -9.10 1.91
CA GLY A 16 -0.66 -10.29 1.15
C GLY A 16 0.81 -10.29 0.73
N SER A 17 1.36 -9.11 0.40
CA SER A 17 2.80 -8.93 0.15
C SER A 17 3.63 -9.29 1.38
N ILE A 18 3.28 -8.71 2.54
CA ILE A 18 3.97 -8.95 3.82
C ILE A 18 3.88 -10.42 4.22
N ALA A 19 2.68 -11.00 4.14
CA ALA A 19 2.45 -12.39 4.50
C ALA A 19 3.34 -13.35 3.69
N LYS A 20 3.38 -13.19 2.35
CA LYS A 20 4.20 -14.00 1.45
C LYS A 20 5.70 -13.79 1.66
N TYR A 21 6.14 -12.55 1.87
CA TYR A 21 7.56 -12.24 2.11
C TYR A 21 8.06 -12.84 3.43
N VAL A 22 7.32 -12.68 4.54
CA VAL A 22 7.74 -13.15 5.86
C VAL A 22 7.88 -14.68 5.93
N VAL A 23 7.03 -15.45 5.23
CA VAL A 23 7.17 -16.92 5.19
C VAL A 23 8.24 -17.42 4.22
N SER A 24 8.73 -16.59 3.30
CA SER A 24 9.76 -16.97 2.30
C SER A 24 11.16 -16.41 2.61
N ASP A 25 11.29 -15.34 3.39
CA ASP A 25 12.58 -14.84 3.85
C ASP A 25 13.24 -15.83 4.84
N PRO A 26 14.51 -16.21 4.64
CA PRO A 26 15.18 -17.27 5.41
C PRO A 26 15.59 -16.86 6.84
N VAL A 27 15.31 -15.63 7.27
CA VAL A 27 15.50 -15.13 8.64
C VAL A 27 14.15 -14.94 9.32
N LEU A 28 13.26 -14.15 8.72
CA LEU A 28 11.95 -13.81 9.29
C LEU A 28 11.06 -15.05 9.46
N SER A 29 11.11 -16.03 8.56
CA SER A 29 10.35 -17.29 8.68
C SER A 29 10.75 -18.17 9.88
N LYS A 30 11.93 -17.94 10.47
CA LYS A 30 12.39 -18.64 11.69
C LYS A 30 12.01 -17.88 12.97
N GLU A 31 11.83 -16.57 12.85
CA GLU A 31 11.49 -15.69 13.96
C GLU A 31 9.97 -15.53 14.13
N TYR A 32 9.24 -15.39 13.02
CA TYR A 32 7.82 -15.07 12.97
C TYR A 32 6.97 -16.21 12.38
N SER A 33 5.80 -16.42 12.97
CA SER A 33 4.69 -17.17 12.37
C SER A 33 3.59 -16.19 11.95
N VAL A 34 3.07 -16.33 10.73
CA VAL A 34 2.09 -15.39 10.17
C VAL A 34 0.66 -15.82 10.52
N ARG A 35 -0.08 -14.89 11.13
CA ARG A 35 -1.54 -14.95 11.28
C ARG A 35 -2.19 -13.99 10.27
N ALA A 36 -2.86 -14.55 9.28
CA ALA A 36 -3.50 -13.81 8.19
C ALA A 36 -4.97 -13.54 8.54
N VAL A 37 -5.33 -12.28 8.79
CA VAL A 37 -6.70 -11.90 9.15
C VAL A 37 -7.49 -11.50 7.89
N THR A 38 -8.68 -12.08 7.76
CA THR A 38 -9.64 -11.81 6.69
C THR A 38 -11.07 -11.81 7.22
N ARG A 39 -11.98 -11.09 6.57
CA ARG A 39 -13.42 -11.13 6.87
C ARG A 39 -14.06 -12.46 6.47
N ASP A 40 -13.44 -13.16 5.53
CA ASP A 40 -13.91 -14.41 4.92
C ASP A 40 -12.70 -15.32 4.67
N THR A 41 -12.67 -16.47 5.36
CA THR A 41 -11.58 -17.45 5.28
C THR A 41 -11.74 -18.44 4.13
N GLN A 42 -12.90 -18.49 3.46
CA GLN A 42 -13.21 -19.48 2.42
C GLN A 42 -12.84 -18.98 1.01
N LYS A 43 -12.61 -17.67 0.83
CA LYS A 43 -12.21 -17.11 -0.47
C LYS A 43 -10.88 -17.69 -0.97
N PRO A 44 -10.69 -17.85 -2.29
CA PRO A 44 -9.46 -18.42 -2.86
C PRO A 44 -8.17 -17.74 -2.38
N ALA A 45 -8.17 -16.42 -2.22
CA ALA A 45 -7.02 -15.67 -1.69
C ALA A 45 -6.68 -16.05 -0.24
N ALA A 46 -7.68 -16.34 0.60
CA ALA A 46 -7.47 -16.78 1.98
C ALA A 46 -6.98 -18.25 2.02
N GLN A 47 -7.57 -19.12 1.21
CA GLN A 47 -7.15 -20.52 1.09
C GLN A 47 -5.72 -20.65 0.53
N ALA A 48 -5.30 -19.77 -0.39
CA ALA A 48 -3.93 -19.70 -0.89
C ALA A 48 -2.91 -19.32 0.21
N LEU A 49 -3.29 -18.46 1.17
CA LEU A 49 -2.43 -18.14 2.33
C LEU A 49 -2.35 -19.31 3.31
N ALA A 50 -3.46 -20.03 3.54
CA ALA A 50 -3.46 -21.25 4.37
C ALA A 50 -2.56 -22.35 3.75
N ALA A 51 -2.59 -22.51 2.43
CA ALA A 51 -1.72 -23.45 1.71
C ALA A 51 -0.21 -23.12 1.81
N LEU A 52 0.15 -21.88 2.16
CA LEU A 52 1.51 -21.45 2.48
C LEU A 52 1.87 -21.62 3.98
N GLY A 53 1.04 -22.32 4.76
CA GLY A 53 1.29 -22.61 6.18
C GLY A 53 0.92 -21.49 7.15
N MET A 54 0.14 -20.49 6.72
CA MET A 54 -0.27 -19.36 7.56
C MET A 54 -1.52 -19.66 8.39
N GLU A 55 -1.60 -19.11 9.59
CA GLU A 55 -2.80 -19.20 10.43
C GLU A 55 -3.87 -18.22 9.90
N VAL A 56 -4.79 -18.70 9.07
CA VAL A 56 -5.87 -17.88 8.49
C VAL A 56 -7.04 -17.79 9.46
N VAL A 57 -7.32 -16.59 9.97
CA VAL A 57 -8.36 -16.33 10.99
C VAL A 57 -9.41 -15.33 10.49
N LYS A 58 -10.64 -15.45 11.02
CA LYS A 58 -11.69 -14.45 10.77
C LYS A 58 -11.47 -13.22 11.65
N GLY A 59 -11.55 -12.04 11.06
CA GLY A 59 -11.70 -10.76 11.75
C GLY A 59 -12.26 -9.69 10.82
N ASP A 60 -13.10 -8.79 11.35
CA ASP A 60 -13.64 -7.65 10.62
C ASP A 60 -13.36 -6.36 11.40
N ILE A 61 -12.91 -5.31 10.72
CA ILE A 61 -12.49 -4.05 11.36
C ILE A 61 -13.67 -3.23 11.90
N ASP A 62 -14.88 -3.50 11.41
CA ASP A 62 -16.13 -2.97 11.96
C ASP A 62 -16.71 -3.85 13.11
N ASP A 63 -16.05 -4.98 13.45
CA ASP A 63 -16.33 -5.84 14.63
C ASP A 63 -15.08 -5.91 15.53
N ILE A 64 -14.98 -4.96 16.46
CA ILE A 64 -13.78 -4.77 17.28
C ILE A 64 -13.45 -5.97 18.19
N ASP A 65 -14.45 -6.72 18.66
CA ASP A 65 -14.21 -7.89 19.50
C ASP A 65 -13.64 -9.06 18.68
N SER A 66 -14.00 -9.17 17.40
CA SER A 66 -13.32 -10.07 16.46
C SER A 66 -11.83 -9.70 16.30
N ILE A 67 -11.50 -8.41 16.15
CA ILE A 67 -10.10 -7.96 16.04
C ILE A 67 -9.32 -8.25 17.32
N LYS A 68 -9.87 -7.90 18.49
CA LYS A 68 -9.28 -8.22 19.80
C LYS A 68 -9.02 -9.71 19.95
N ALA A 69 -9.89 -10.58 19.43
CA ALA A 69 -9.65 -12.02 19.40
C ALA A 69 -8.43 -12.39 18.53
N THR A 70 -8.28 -11.79 17.33
CA THR A 70 -7.11 -12.05 16.46
C THR A 70 -5.78 -11.58 17.05
N PHE A 71 -5.78 -10.53 17.88
CA PHE A 71 -4.55 -10.01 18.51
C PHE A 71 -4.06 -10.85 19.70
N LYS A 72 -4.87 -11.79 20.22
CA LYS A 72 -4.47 -12.63 21.37
C LYS A 72 -3.24 -13.48 21.05
N GLY A 73 -2.15 -13.25 21.78
CA GLY A 73 -0.87 -13.94 21.59
C GLY A 73 0.01 -13.38 20.48
N ALA A 74 -0.42 -12.32 19.77
CA ALA A 74 0.44 -11.60 18.83
C ALA A 74 1.70 -11.06 19.53
N HIS A 75 2.80 -11.00 18.78
CA HIS A 75 4.00 -10.23 19.13
C HIS A 75 4.02 -8.91 18.36
N THR A 76 3.67 -8.96 17.08
CA THR A 76 3.62 -7.79 16.20
C THR A 76 2.29 -7.79 15.45
N VAL A 77 1.73 -6.61 15.20
CA VAL A 77 0.52 -6.42 14.38
C VAL A 77 0.89 -5.53 13.20
N PHE A 78 0.58 -5.96 11.97
CA PHE A 78 0.45 -5.05 10.84
C PHE A 78 -1.02 -4.61 10.75
N ALA A 79 -1.25 -3.32 10.97
CA ALA A 79 -2.56 -2.71 10.99
C ALA A 79 -2.76 -1.84 9.74
N ILE A 80 -3.91 -2.00 9.08
CA ILE A 80 -4.28 -1.26 7.88
C ILE A 80 -5.79 -1.05 7.85
N THR A 81 -6.20 0.18 7.61
CA THR A 81 -7.58 0.57 7.28
C THR A 81 -7.79 0.59 5.77
N THR A 82 -9.03 0.62 5.31
CA THR A 82 -9.33 0.77 3.88
C THR A 82 -10.22 1.98 3.70
N THR A 83 -9.66 3.04 3.09
CA THR A 83 -10.41 4.23 2.72
C THR A 83 -11.56 3.85 1.79
N VAL A 84 -12.79 4.11 2.25
CA VAL A 84 -14.02 3.99 1.45
C VAL A 84 -14.46 5.40 1.10
N TYR A 85 -14.54 5.72 -0.18
CA TYR A 85 -14.92 7.04 -0.68
C TYR A 85 -16.44 7.25 -0.60
N ASP A 86 -16.95 7.33 0.62
CA ASP A 86 -18.35 7.64 0.97
C ASP A 86 -18.44 8.87 1.90
N GLU A 87 -19.65 9.29 2.27
CA GLU A 87 -19.87 10.43 3.17
C GLU A 87 -19.22 10.26 4.56
N GLN A 88 -18.91 9.02 4.96
CA GLN A 88 -18.25 8.72 6.24
C GLN A 88 -16.73 8.61 6.13
N LEU A 89 -16.10 8.73 4.94
CA LEU A 89 -14.69 8.35 4.67
C LEU A 89 -13.72 8.59 5.86
N LYS A 90 -13.63 9.84 6.34
CA LYS A 90 -12.74 10.26 7.42
C LYS A 90 -13.22 9.79 8.79
N ALA A 91 -14.52 9.79 9.04
CA ALA A 91 -15.11 9.37 10.31
C ALA A 91 -15.00 7.84 10.49
N ARG A 92 -15.18 7.06 9.41
CA ARG A 92 -15.00 5.61 9.37
C ARG A 92 -13.55 5.24 9.67
N GLU A 93 -12.62 5.77 8.88
CA GLU A 93 -11.19 5.44 8.98
C GLU A 93 -10.58 5.86 10.32
N VAL A 94 -10.93 7.04 10.85
CA VAL A 94 -10.45 7.49 12.17
C VAL A 94 -11.05 6.67 13.33
N ARG A 95 -12.32 6.21 13.24
CA ARG A 95 -12.90 5.29 14.24
C ARG A 95 -12.16 3.95 14.21
N GLN A 96 -12.00 3.38 13.03
CA GLN A 96 -11.34 2.08 12.83
C GLN A 96 -9.87 2.12 13.30
N GLY A 97 -9.09 3.12 12.86
CA GLY A 97 -7.68 3.26 13.26
C GLY A 97 -7.47 3.44 14.77
N LYS A 98 -8.36 4.19 15.44
CA LYS A 98 -8.36 4.27 16.92
C LYS A 98 -8.67 2.92 17.57
N ALA A 99 -9.74 2.26 17.13
CA ALA A 99 -10.13 0.97 17.68
C ALA A 99 -9.03 -0.10 17.50
N LEU A 100 -8.31 -0.10 16.36
CA LEU A 100 -7.13 -0.95 16.16
C LEU A 100 -6.01 -0.64 17.16
N ALA A 101 -5.72 0.64 17.42
CA ALA A 101 -4.72 1.05 18.42
C ALA A 101 -5.15 0.65 19.84
N ASP A 102 -6.41 0.90 20.21
CA ASP A 102 -6.98 0.53 21.52
C ASP A 102 -6.95 -1.00 21.73
N ALA A 103 -7.29 -1.80 20.71
CA ALA A 103 -7.20 -3.25 20.76
C ALA A 103 -5.74 -3.75 20.85
N ALA A 104 -4.79 -3.08 20.20
CA ALA A 104 -3.37 -3.39 20.32
C ALA A 104 -2.82 -3.02 21.71
N ILE A 105 -3.29 -1.91 22.30
CA ILE A 105 -3.00 -1.53 23.68
C ILE A 105 -3.58 -2.55 24.66
N GLU A 106 -4.84 -2.98 24.49
CA GLU A 106 -5.50 -3.96 25.35
C GLU A 106 -4.81 -5.34 25.29
N ALA A 107 -4.44 -5.80 24.09
CA ALA A 107 -3.64 -7.02 23.91
C ALA A 107 -2.22 -6.87 24.49
N GLY A 108 -1.61 -5.69 24.34
CA GLY A 108 -0.32 -5.33 24.93
C GLY A 108 -0.35 -5.21 26.46
N TYR A 109 -1.50 -4.86 27.06
CA TYR A 109 -1.65 -4.72 28.51
C TYR A 109 -1.48 -6.06 29.26
N ILE A 110 -1.53 -7.18 28.54
CA ILE A 110 -1.26 -8.54 29.05
C ILE A 110 0.24 -8.90 28.96
N ARG A 111 1.09 -8.06 28.32
CA ARG A 111 2.55 -8.24 28.20
C ARG A 111 3.29 -6.91 28.35
N SER A 112 3.85 -6.69 29.54
CA SER A 112 4.47 -5.47 30.07
C SER A 112 5.69 -4.91 29.29
N LEU A 113 5.52 -4.55 28.02
CA LEU A 113 6.51 -3.93 27.16
C LEU A 113 6.01 -2.55 26.68
N PRO A 114 6.90 -1.55 26.49
CA PRO A 114 6.53 -0.33 25.79
C PRO A 114 6.18 -0.68 24.33
N ILE A 115 5.01 -0.25 23.88
CA ILE A 115 4.57 -0.47 22.50
C ILE A 115 5.47 0.35 21.56
N LYS A 116 6.28 -0.34 20.76
CA LYS A 116 6.93 0.25 19.59
C LYS A 116 5.96 0.23 18.42
N SER A 117 5.75 1.38 17.79
CA SER A 117 5.03 1.53 16.54
C SER A 117 5.95 2.09 15.47
N SER A 118 5.75 1.63 14.23
CA SER A 118 6.39 2.16 13.02
C SER A 118 5.26 2.41 12.01
N PHE A 119 5.28 3.56 11.34
CA PHE A 119 4.25 3.91 10.37
C PHE A 119 4.76 3.67 8.95
N PHE A 120 4.24 2.64 8.30
CA PHE A 120 4.44 2.44 6.86
C PHE A 120 3.45 3.32 6.10
N ALA A 121 3.93 4.42 5.55
CA ALA A 121 3.18 5.31 4.66
C ALA A 121 3.64 5.07 3.21
N PRO A 122 3.02 4.12 2.48
CA PRO A 122 3.44 3.80 1.12
C PRO A 122 3.21 4.97 0.15
N SER A 123 3.99 4.98 -0.91
CA SER A 123 3.89 5.92 -2.02
C SER A 123 2.80 5.51 -3.03
N SER A 124 2.76 6.12 -4.23
CA SER A 124 1.72 5.83 -5.25
C SER A 124 1.79 4.37 -5.72
N PHE A 125 0.72 3.59 -5.50
CA PHE A 125 0.71 2.17 -5.88
C PHE A 125 0.78 2.03 -7.40
N MET A 126 1.69 1.19 -7.92
CA MET A 126 1.77 0.87 -9.35
C MET A 126 0.48 0.22 -9.86
N GLN A 127 -0.22 -0.51 -8.99
CA GLN A 127 -1.56 -1.08 -9.24
C GLN A 127 -2.65 -0.02 -9.49
N ASN A 128 -2.39 1.27 -9.30
CA ASN A 128 -3.32 2.33 -9.69
C ASN A 128 -3.39 2.49 -11.23
N TYR A 129 -2.36 2.07 -11.98
CA TYR A 129 -2.38 2.05 -13.45
C TYR A 129 -3.27 0.95 -14.04
N ASP A 130 -3.73 0.00 -13.20
CA ASP A 130 -4.75 -0.99 -13.57
C ASP A 130 -6.18 -0.47 -13.33
N ARG A 131 -6.35 0.70 -12.68
CA ARG A 131 -7.66 1.18 -12.19
C ARG A 131 -7.83 2.71 -12.23
N MET A 132 -7.23 3.42 -11.28
CA MET A 132 -7.55 4.84 -10.97
C MET A 132 -6.86 5.84 -11.90
N VAL A 133 -5.71 5.49 -12.44
CA VAL A 133 -4.94 6.28 -13.42
C VAL A 133 -4.61 5.43 -14.65
N GLN A 134 -5.53 4.55 -15.02
CA GLN A 134 -5.36 3.63 -16.14
C GLN A 134 -5.23 4.41 -17.46
N PRO A 135 -4.21 4.10 -18.30
CA PRO A 135 -4.09 4.67 -19.64
C PRO A 135 -5.33 4.38 -20.48
N HIS A 136 -5.94 5.43 -21.04
CA HIS A 136 -7.14 5.33 -21.88
C HIS A 136 -6.88 5.88 -23.28
N HIS A 137 -7.66 5.45 -24.27
CA HIS A 137 -7.55 6.00 -25.63
C HIS A 137 -7.84 7.51 -25.66
N SER A 138 -7.06 8.24 -26.46
CA SER A 138 -7.18 9.70 -26.67
C SER A 138 -8.03 10.08 -27.89
N GLY A 139 -8.45 9.09 -28.69
CA GLY A 139 -9.20 9.30 -29.96
C GLY A 139 -8.34 9.66 -31.18
N ASP A 140 -7.08 10.08 -30.98
CA ASP A 140 -6.10 10.38 -32.05
C ASP A 140 -5.21 9.17 -32.43
N GLY A 141 -5.49 8.00 -31.86
CA GLY A 141 -4.64 6.79 -31.97
C GLY A 141 -3.59 6.63 -30.86
N THR A 142 -3.45 7.61 -29.96
CA THR A 142 -2.56 7.53 -28.77
C THR A 142 -3.33 7.16 -27.50
N PHE A 143 -2.58 6.94 -26.41
CA PHE A 143 -3.12 6.73 -25.06
C PHE A 143 -2.72 7.88 -24.13
N ALA A 144 -3.62 8.25 -23.24
CA ALA A 144 -3.50 9.32 -22.26
C ALA A 144 -3.62 8.79 -20.83
N ILE A 145 -2.89 9.42 -19.91
CA ILE A 145 -3.13 9.36 -18.46
C ILE A 145 -3.58 10.77 -18.03
N THR A 146 -4.75 10.85 -17.40
CA THR A 146 -5.43 12.12 -17.05
C THR A 146 -5.46 12.31 -15.53
N ASN A 147 -4.84 13.38 -15.01
CA ASN A 147 -4.70 13.62 -13.56
C ASN A 147 -4.51 15.15 -13.27
N VAL A 148 -4.70 15.60 -12.02
CA VAL A 148 -4.66 17.04 -11.64
C VAL A 148 -3.27 17.62 -11.46
N VAL A 149 -2.26 16.79 -11.19
CA VAL A 149 -0.93 17.31 -10.82
C VAL A 149 -0.13 17.72 -12.05
N ARG A 150 0.85 18.62 -11.88
CA ARG A 150 1.74 19.07 -12.96
C ARG A 150 2.52 17.90 -13.57
N PRO A 151 2.86 17.93 -14.88
CA PRO A 151 3.59 16.83 -15.53
C PRO A 151 4.97 16.55 -14.90
N ASP A 152 5.65 17.60 -14.44
CA ASP A 152 6.95 17.55 -13.80
C ASP A 152 6.91 17.07 -12.34
N THR A 153 5.72 16.93 -11.73
CA THR A 153 5.54 16.52 -10.32
C THR A 153 6.12 15.13 -10.06
N LYS A 154 7.17 15.10 -9.22
CA LYS A 154 7.90 13.90 -8.80
C LYS A 154 7.16 13.14 -7.69
N LEU A 155 6.20 12.28 -8.06
CA LEU A 155 5.59 11.33 -7.13
C LEU A 155 6.40 10.03 -6.95
N PRO A 156 6.74 9.65 -5.71
CA PRO A 156 7.26 8.32 -5.41
C PRO A 156 6.24 7.22 -5.79
N HIS A 157 6.71 6.04 -6.17
CA HIS A 157 5.89 4.93 -6.64
C HIS A 157 6.37 3.58 -6.05
N ILE A 158 5.42 2.67 -5.79
CA ILE A 158 5.67 1.37 -5.13
C ILE A 158 4.87 0.24 -5.77
N ASP A 159 5.52 -0.89 -6.05
CA ASP A 159 4.80 -2.16 -6.28
C ASP A 159 4.23 -2.62 -4.93
N ILE A 160 2.97 -2.30 -4.67
CA ILE A 160 2.38 -2.52 -3.34
C ILE A 160 2.10 -4.01 -3.07
N GLU A 161 2.17 -4.87 -4.09
CA GLU A 161 2.07 -6.33 -3.98
C GLU A 161 3.43 -7.03 -3.91
N GLY A 162 4.44 -6.54 -4.64
CA GLY A 162 5.79 -7.10 -4.65
C GLY A 162 6.68 -6.61 -3.50
N ASP A 163 6.54 -5.35 -3.08
CA ASP A 163 7.57 -4.65 -2.31
C ASP A 163 7.16 -4.25 -0.90
N THR A 164 5.86 -4.14 -0.58
CA THR A 164 5.42 -3.88 0.80
C THR A 164 6.03 -4.88 1.80
N GLY A 165 6.15 -6.15 1.41
CA GLY A 165 6.83 -7.18 2.19
C GLY A 165 8.32 -6.92 2.40
N LYS A 166 9.02 -6.31 1.44
CA LYS A 166 10.44 -5.92 1.58
C LYS A 166 10.61 -4.79 2.60
N PHE A 167 9.72 -3.80 2.57
CA PHE A 167 9.72 -2.66 3.50
C PHE A 167 9.32 -3.05 4.91
N VAL A 168 8.18 -3.71 5.08
CA VAL A 168 7.74 -4.17 6.40
C VAL A 168 8.65 -5.29 6.92
N GLY A 169 9.20 -6.13 6.04
CA GLY A 169 10.24 -7.10 6.38
C GLY A 169 11.56 -6.45 6.83
N ALA A 170 11.91 -5.27 6.30
CA ALA A 170 12.99 -4.46 6.83
C ALA A 170 12.65 -3.87 8.21
N ILE A 171 11.45 -3.29 8.40
CA ILE A 171 10.96 -2.83 9.72
C ILE A 171 10.99 -3.96 10.76
N LEU A 172 10.60 -5.18 10.38
CA LEU A 172 10.53 -6.35 11.28
C LEU A 172 11.91 -6.88 11.72
N ALA A 173 12.97 -6.55 10.97
CA ALA A 173 14.36 -6.93 11.25
C ALA A 173 15.17 -5.78 11.88
N GLU A 174 14.99 -4.55 11.37
CA GLU A 174 15.77 -3.33 11.65
C GLU A 174 14.84 -2.09 11.65
N PRO A 175 14.10 -1.82 12.73
CA PRO A 175 12.88 -0.98 12.74
C PRO A 175 12.99 0.54 12.51
N ASP A 176 14.10 1.09 12.02
CA ASP A 176 14.50 2.48 12.33
C ASP A 176 14.63 3.50 11.14
N LYS A 177 14.00 3.35 9.93
CA LYS A 177 14.35 4.07 8.63
C LYS A 177 13.16 4.44 7.62
N PHE A 178 13.38 4.56 6.27
CA PHE A 178 12.45 4.45 5.05
C PHE A 178 11.94 5.76 4.26
N GLU A 179 11.71 6.02 2.90
CA GLU A 179 11.46 5.32 1.54
C GLU A 179 11.40 6.16 0.16
N ASP A 180 11.93 5.74 -1.06
CA ASP A 180 12.43 6.40 -2.41
C ASP A 180 11.48 7.09 -3.52
N PHE A 181 11.98 7.71 -4.66
CA PHE A 181 11.28 8.61 -5.68
C PHE A 181 11.20 8.27 -7.22
N TYR A 182 10.15 8.81 -7.92
CA TYR A 182 9.99 8.99 -9.40
C TYR A 182 9.09 10.22 -9.80
N SER A 183 8.69 10.45 -11.08
CA SER A 183 7.54 11.32 -11.51
C SER A 183 6.55 10.66 -12.48
N PHE A 184 5.37 11.28 -12.67
CA PHE A 184 4.40 10.88 -13.71
C PHE A 184 4.94 10.97 -15.15
N GLU A 185 5.76 11.99 -15.47
CA GLU A 185 6.43 12.05 -16.77
C GLU A 185 7.47 10.92 -16.92
N ASP A 186 8.23 10.59 -15.87
CA ASP A 186 9.15 9.43 -15.90
C ASP A 186 8.37 8.12 -16.15
N VAL A 187 7.19 7.97 -15.51
CA VAL A 187 6.27 6.83 -15.71
C VAL A 187 5.80 6.75 -17.18
N ALA A 188 5.33 7.85 -17.75
CA ALA A 188 4.79 7.87 -19.12
C ALA A 188 5.87 7.56 -20.17
N GLN A 189 7.09 8.10 -19.99
CA GLN A 189 8.24 7.80 -20.85
C GLN A 189 8.71 6.34 -20.70
N MET A 190 8.67 5.79 -19.49
CA MET A 190 9.01 4.40 -19.20
C MET A 190 7.99 3.41 -19.79
N LEU A 191 6.70 3.68 -19.64
CA LEU A 191 5.63 2.92 -20.31
C LEU A 191 5.78 2.97 -21.84
N THR A 192 6.07 4.15 -22.41
CA THR A 192 6.30 4.30 -23.85
C THR A 192 7.51 3.48 -24.32
N ARG A 193 8.60 3.47 -23.55
CA ARG A 193 9.80 2.66 -23.83
C ARG A 193 9.52 1.16 -23.81
N LEU A 194 8.73 0.68 -22.85
CA LEU A 194 8.45 -0.76 -22.68
C LEU A 194 7.40 -1.31 -23.65
N THR A 195 6.37 -0.52 -23.97
CA THR A 195 5.24 -0.96 -24.82
C THR A 195 5.46 -0.73 -26.31
N GLY A 196 6.29 0.26 -26.68
CA GLY A 196 6.31 0.82 -28.04
C GLY A 196 5.03 1.60 -28.42
N LYS A 197 4.05 1.70 -27.52
CA LYS A 197 2.81 2.49 -27.68
C LYS A 197 3.04 3.87 -27.07
N THR A 198 2.63 4.94 -27.76
CA THR A 198 2.82 6.31 -27.24
C THR A 198 1.86 6.58 -26.09
N VAL A 199 2.40 6.68 -24.87
CA VAL A 199 1.68 7.07 -23.65
C VAL A 199 2.07 8.50 -23.29
N LYS A 200 1.07 9.37 -23.09
CA LYS A 200 1.27 10.78 -22.70
C LYS A 200 0.60 11.07 -21.37
N TYR A 201 1.25 11.86 -20.53
CA TYR A 201 0.64 12.43 -19.33
C TYR A 201 -0.04 13.77 -19.64
N TYR A 202 -1.22 14.01 -19.07
CA TYR A 202 -1.92 15.30 -19.17
C TYR A 202 -2.39 15.78 -17.80
N GLN A 203 -1.91 16.97 -17.41
CA GLN A 203 -2.50 17.73 -16.31
C GLN A 203 -3.87 18.28 -16.73
N VAL A 204 -4.88 18.11 -15.89
CA VAL A 204 -6.22 18.70 -16.07
C VAL A 204 -6.63 19.58 -14.87
N PRO A 205 -7.53 20.57 -15.08
CA PRO A 205 -8.09 21.35 -13.98
C PRO A 205 -8.79 20.48 -12.94
N VAL A 206 -8.70 20.90 -11.67
CA VAL A 206 -9.24 20.21 -10.49
C VAL A 206 -10.73 19.85 -10.63
N GLU A 207 -11.56 20.76 -11.13
CA GLU A 207 -13.00 20.48 -11.33
C GLU A 207 -13.28 19.50 -12.48
N LEU A 208 -12.43 19.46 -13.51
CA LEU A 208 -12.55 18.48 -14.61
C LEU A 208 -12.24 17.07 -14.09
N PHE A 209 -11.19 16.93 -13.27
CA PHE A 209 -10.83 15.67 -12.63
C PHE A 209 -11.89 15.16 -11.66
N LYS A 210 -12.47 16.03 -10.82
CA LYS A 210 -13.61 15.63 -9.97
C LYS A 210 -14.78 15.08 -10.78
N GLY A 211 -14.99 15.59 -12.01
CA GLY A 211 -15.99 15.08 -12.95
C GLY A 211 -15.74 13.65 -13.47
N PHE A 212 -14.52 13.11 -13.32
CA PHE A 212 -14.19 11.72 -13.65
C PHE A 212 -14.29 10.77 -12.44
N LEU A 213 -14.48 11.30 -11.23
CA LEU A 213 -14.53 10.54 -9.99
C LEU A 213 -15.97 10.32 -9.50
N PRO A 214 -16.22 9.28 -8.67
CA PRO A 214 -17.49 9.16 -7.94
C PRO A 214 -17.79 10.43 -7.13
N PRO A 215 -19.05 10.90 -7.06
CA PRO A 215 -19.40 12.18 -6.43
C PRO A 215 -19.21 12.22 -4.91
N HIS A 216 -18.79 11.11 -4.29
CA HIS A 216 -18.38 11.04 -2.90
C HIS A 216 -16.87 10.76 -2.85
N GLY A 217 -16.13 11.55 -2.08
CA GLY A 217 -14.66 11.45 -1.99
C GLY A 217 -13.85 12.20 -3.06
N ALA A 218 -14.44 12.59 -4.20
CA ALA A 218 -13.74 13.32 -5.27
C ALA A 218 -12.96 14.56 -4.80
N GLN A 219 -13.55 15.36 -3.90
CA GLN A 219 -12.89 16.51 -3.27
C GLN A 219 -11.63 16.08 -2.48
N CYS A 220 -11.74 15.03 -1.65
CA CYS A 220 -10.65 14.52 -0.82
C CYS A 220 -9.51 13.93 -1.67
N MET A 221 -9.81 13.29 -2.79
CA MET A 221 -8.80 12.79 -3.74
C MET A 221 -8.06 13.95 -4.42
N ALA A 222 -8.78 14.99 -4.86
CA ALA A 222 -8.16 16.18 -5.44
C ALA A 222 -7.27 16.91 -4.42
N GLU A 223 -7.73 17.09 -3.18
CA GLU A 223 -6.95 17.69 -2.09
C GLU A 223 -5.68 16.87 -1.76
N MET A 224 -5.77 15.55 -1.70
CA MET A 224 -4.61 14.65 -1.50
C MET A 224 -3.57 14.79 -2.61
N MET A 225 -4.00 14.89 -3.87
CA MET A 225 -3.11 15.04 -5.02
C MET A 225 -2.47 16.43 -5.09
N LEU A 226 -3.21 17.50 -4.74
CA LEU A 226 -2.66 18.86 -4.64
C LEU A 226 -1.63 18.97 -3.50
N TYR A 227 -1.90 18.38 -2.33
CA TYR A 227 -0.93 18.33 -1.22
C TYR A 227 0.37 17.58 -1.60
N SER A 228 0.24 16.58 -2.48
CA SER A 228 1.39 15.83 -3.02
C SER A 228 2.24 16.65 -4.00
N GLU A 229 1.75 17.79 -4.48
CA GLU A 229 2.42 18.70 -5.42
C GLU A 229 3.09 19.90 -4.73
N ASP A 230 2.49 20.38 -3.63
CA ASP A 230 3.03 21.40 -2.71
C ASP A 230 2.36 21.19 -1.33
N PRO A 231 3.10 20.90 -0.25
CA PRO A 231 4.57 20.90 -0.11
C PRO A 231 5.26 19.62 -0.59
N GLY A 232 4.52 18.60 -1.02
CA GLY A 232 5.05 17.30 -1.44
C GLY A 232 4.48 16.13 -0.64
N TYR A 233 4.58 14.93 -1.21
CA TYR A 233 3.88 13.71 -0.75
C TYR A 233 4.03 13.40 0.76
N TYR A 234 5.18 13.70 1.37
CA TYR A 234 5.44 13.54 2.80
C TYR A 234 5.75 14.86 3.54
N GLY A 235 5.52 16.03 2.93
CA GLY A 235 5.95 17.35 3.39
C GLY A 235 7.06 17.97 2.54
N SER A 236 7.53 19.18 2.89
CA SER A 236 8.59 19.88 2.13
C SER A 236 9.95 19.20 2.22
N ASP A 237 10.19 18.50 3.32
CA ASP A 237 11.30 17.59 3.60
C ASP A 237 11.02 16.17 3.09
N SER A 238 10.12 16.02 2.09
CA SER A 238 9.91 14.74 1.41
C SER A 238 11.25 14.16 0.97
N LYS A 239 12.20 14.98 0.47
CA LYS A 239 13.41 14.41 -0.14
C LYS A 239 14.29 13.68 0.86
N GLU A 240 14.60 14.29 1.98
CA GLU A 240 15.46 13.72 3.01
C GLU A 240 14.80 12.55 3.74
N LYS A 241 13.47 12.56 3.90
CA LYS A 241 12.71 11.40 4.38
C LYS A 241 12.84 10.21 3.42
N VAL A 242 12.78 10.48 2.12
CA VAL A 242 12.61 9.49 1.07
C VAL A 242 13.92 8.80 0.68
N ASP A 243 15.04 9.53 0.67
CA ASP A 243 16.38 8.98 0.41
C ASP A 243 16.83 7.90 1.45
N TRP A 244 15.98 7.57 2.43
CA TRP A 244 16.30 6.79 3.64
C TRP A 244 16.03 5.26 3.54
N THR A 245 14.99 4.70 2.87
CA THR A 245 14.93 3.19 2.71
C THR A 245 16.00 2.72 1.76
N VAL A 246 16.35 3.52 0.76
CA VAL A 246 17.23 3.07 -0.31
C VAL A 246 18.54 2.49 0.27
N SER A 247 18.97 3.07 1.40
CA SER A 247 20.11 2.63 2.23
C SER A 247 19.96 1.29 2.99
N VAL A 248 18.76 0.69 3.07
CA VAL A 248 18.41 -0.44 3.98
C VAL A 248 17.26 -1.36 3.55
N ALA A 249 16.66 -1.19 2.37
CA ALA A 249 15.64 -2.11 1.86
C ALA A 249 16.17 -3.56 1.87
N ARG A 250 15.42 -4.54 2.38
CA ARG A 250 15.89 -5.93 2.43
C ARG A 250 15.73 -6.64 1.08
N GLY A 251 16.75 -6.46 0.24
CA GLY A 251 16.86 -7.01 -1.12
C GLY A 251 16.64 -5.94 -2.20
N LYS A 252 16.76 -6.33 -3.47
CA LYS A 252 16.50 -5.39 -4.58
C LYS A 252 15.01 -5.01 -4.61
N LEU A 253 14.72 -3.72 -4.56
CA LEU A 253 13.39 -3.19 -4.86
C LEU A 253 13.03 -3.42 -6.34
N THR A 254 11.74 -3.56 -6.61
CA THR A 254 11.19 -3.71 -7.95
C THR A 254 11.07 -2.30 -8.53
N THR A 255 11.94 -1.96 -9.49
CA THR A 255 11.78 -0.69 -10.18
C THR A 255 10.45 -0.67 -10.95
N LEU A 256 9.90 0.51 -11.17
CA LEU A 256 8.68 0.70 -11.98
C LEU A 256 8.82 0.07 -13.40
N GLU A 257 10.04 0.03 -13.94
CA GLU A 257 10.36 -0.59 -15.22
C GLU A 257 10.25 -2.12 -15.16
N GLU A 258 10.75 -2.73 -14.08
CA GLU A 258 10.62 -4.17 -13.83
C GLU A 258 9.19 -4.60 -13.50
N TYR A 259 8.39 -3.71 -12.90
CA TYR A 259 6.96 -3.96 -12.69
C TYR A 259 6.24 -4.04 -14.04
N PHE A 260 6.30 -2.99 -14.86
CA PHE A 260 5.58 -2.95 -16.14
C PHE A 260 6.10 -3.97 -17.16
N ALA A 261 7.39 -4.32 -17.16
CA ALA A 261 7.94 -5.38 -18.01
C ALA A 261 7.38 -6.79 -17.69
N LYS A 262 6.72 -6.95 -16.54
CA LYS A 262 6.11 -8.21 -16.05
C LYS A 262 4.59 -8.13 -15.89
N HIS A 263 4.06 -6.93 -15.71
CA HIS A 263 2.65 -6.61 -15.47
C HIS A 263 2.26 -5.41 -16.32
N MET A 264 2.08 -5.64 -17.62
CA MET A 264 1.69 -4.59 -18.55
C MET A 264 0.24 -4.16 -18.26
N PRO A 265 -0.09 -2.86 -18.19
CA PRO A 265 -1.46 -2.42 -17.97
C PRO A 265 -2.39 -2.97 -19.07
N PRO A 266 -3.56 -3.57 -18.77
CA PRO A 266 -4.36 -4.30 -19.76
C PRO A 266 -4.91 -3.48 -20.96
N ALA A 267 -4.81 -2.15 -20.93
CA ALA A 267 -5.11 -1.28 -22.06
C ALA A 267 -3.92 -1.09 -23.03
N LEU A 268 -2.72 -1.53 -22.63
CA LEU A 268 -1.44 -1.39 -23.32
C LEU A 268 -0.78 -2.72 -23.68
N ASP A 269 -1.44 -3.86 -23.42
CA ASP A 269 -1.13 -5.18 -24.00
C ASP A 269 -1.48 -5.21 -25.51
#